data_AF-V4U4C0-F1
#
_entry.id   AF-V4U4C0-F1
#
_cell.length_a   1.000
_cell.length_b   1.000
_cell.length_c   1.000
_cell.angle_alpha   90.00
_cell.angle_beta   90.00
_cell.angle_gamma   90.00
#
_symmetry.space_group_name_H-M   'P 1'
#
loop_
_entity.id
_entity.type
_entity.pdbx_description
1 polymer ?
#
loop_
_entity_poly.entity_id
_entity_poly.type
_entity_poly.pdbx_seq_one_letter_code
_entity_poly.pdbx_strand_id
1 'polypeptide(L)'
;MFDVDDKAKWSPVNESIFIRILHEHVKKSDLQTSSFSKKVWFMIDDELYAETLKRYIVPKLKAKYNCLRKKHREFSELINHTGIRWYPISNTITAANEVWRDI
;
A
#
# COMPACT_ATOMS: atom_id res chain seq x y z
N MET A 1 15.92 -1.76 12.98
CA MET A 1 16.24 -2.83 12.01
C MET A 1 15.60 -2.42 10.69
N PHE A 2 16.39 -1.88 9.78
CA PHE A 2 15.90 -1.36 8.50
C PHE A 2 15.38 -2.49 7.61
N ASP A 3 14.30 -2.21 6.89
CA ASP A 3 13.53 -3.13 6.05
C ASP A 3 14.41 -4.03 5.16
N VAL A 4 14.28 -5.34 5.37
CA VAL A 4 14.60 -6.32 4.35
C VAL A 4 13.42 -6.33 3.36
N ASP A 5 13.28 -5.24 2.59
CA ASP A 5 12.45 -5.23 1.39
C ASP A 5 13.13 -6.14 0.36
N ASP A 6 12.65 -7.38 0.34
CA ASP A 6 13.09 -8.44 -0.55
C ASP A 6 12.88 -8.01 -2.01
N LYS A 7 13.93 -7.40 -2.59
CA LYS A 7 14.51 -7.52 -3.95
C LYS A 7 13.62 -7.92 -5.14
N ALA A 8 12.32 -7.71 -5.08
CA ALA A 8 11.49 -7.55 -6.25
C ALA A 8 11.50 -6.06 -6.58
N LYS A 9 12.21 -5.65 -7.64
CA LYS A 9 12.23 -4.26 -8.12
C LYS A 9 10.79 -3.75 -8.37
N TRP A 10 10.11 -3.26 -7.35
CA TRP A 10 8.81 -2.59 -7.48
C TRP A 10 9.12 -1.19 -7.98
N SER A 11 8.92 -0.96 -9.27
CA SER A 11 8.96 0.41 -9.78
C SER A 11 7.76 1.17 -9.20
N PRO A 12 7.86 2.50 -9.02
CA PRO A 12 6.71 3.32 -8.62
C PRO A 12 5.51 3.10 -9.55
N VAL A 13 5.75 2.93 -10.85
CA VAL A 13 4.71 2.62 -11.85
C VAL A 13 4.00 1.29 -11.56
N ASN A 14 4.75 0.22 -11.32
CA ASN A 14 4.17 -1.10 -11.06
C ASN A 14 3.44 -1.13 -9.71
N GLU A 15 3.94 -0.38 -8.72
CA GLU A 15 3.27 -0.21 -7.44
C GLU A 15 1.93 0.55 -7.61
N SER A 16 1.90 1.63 -8.38
CA SER A 16 0.66 2.37 -8.66
C SER A 16 -0.37 1.51 -9.41
N ILE A 17 0.05 0.73 -10.41
CA ILE A 17 -0.81 -0.22 -11.11
C ILE A 17 -1.35 -1.27 -10.13
N PHE A 18 -0.49 -1.84 -9.28
CA PHE A 18 -0.90 -2.80 -8.27
C PHE A 18 -1.92 -2.22 -7.29
N ILE A 19 -1.71 -1.01 -6.77
CA ILE A 19 -2.67 -0.32 -5.89
C ILE A 19 -4.01 -0.12 -6.60
N ARG A 20 -4.01 0.28 -7.88
CA ARG A 20 -5.23 0.43 -8.66
C ARG A 20 -5.98 -0.89 -8.80
N ILE A 21 -5.29 -1.98 -9.16
CA ILE A 21 -5.89 -3.32 -9.29
C ILE A 21 -6.51 -3.76 -7.95
N LEU A 22 -5.77 -3.60 -6.85
CA LEU A 22 -6.27 -3.91 -5.50
C LEU A 22 -7.54 -3.12 -5.18
N HIS A 23 -7.57 -1.83 -5.48
CA HIS A 23 -8.71 -0.97 -5.24
C HIS A 23 -9.96 -1.40 -6.02
N GLU A 24 -9.80 -1.83 -7.28
CA GLU A 24 -10.92 -2.33 -8.08
C GLU A 24 -11.46 -3.67 -7.56
N HIS A 25 -10.60 -4.59 -7.09
CA HIS A 25 -11.06 -5.81 -6.42
C HIS A 25 -11.76 -5.54 -5.08
N VAL A 26 -11.30 -4.55 -4.31
CA VAL A 26 -11.99 -4.13 -3.07
C VAL A 26 -13.40 -3.62 -3.38
N LYS A 27 -13.58 -2.80 -4.43
CA LYS A 27 -14.91 -2.33 -4.87
C LYS A 27 -15.84 -3.46 -5.29
N LYS A 28 -15.29 -4.56 -5.82
CA LYS A 28 -16.04 -5.77 -6.20
C LYS A 28 -16.40 -6.67 -4.99
N SER A 29 -16.06 -6.25 -3.76
CA SER A 29 -16.25 -7.04 -2.54
C SER A 29 -15.45 -8.36 -2.52
N ASP A 30 -14.35 -8.44 -3.26
CA ASP A 30 -13.47 -9.63 -3.30
C ASP A 30 -12.55 -9.73 -2.07
N LEU A 31 -12.48 -8.65 -1.26
CA LEU A 31 -11.69 -8.60 -0.03
C LEU A 31 -12.45 -9.30 1.10
N GLN A 32 -11.92 -10.42 1.58
CA GLN A 32 -12.49 -11.18 2.68
C GLN A 32 -11.84 -10.74 3.99
N THR A 33 -12.56 -9.92 4.76
CA THR A 33 -12.13 -9.36 6.05
C THR A 33 -10.88 -8.48 5.94
N SER A 34 -9.72 -9.09 5.73
CA SER A 34 -8.41 -8.44 5.75
C SER A 34 -7.48 -8.87 4.60
N SER A 35 -7.88 -9.85 3.78
CA SER A 35 -7.07 -10.40 2.68
C SER A 35 -7.94 -10.94 1.55
N PHE A 36 -7.34 -11.13 0.38
CA PHE A 36 -7.99 -11.77 -0.77
C PHE A 36 -7.84 -13.30 -0.72
N SER A 37 -8.79 -14.00 -1.33
CA SER A 37 -8.70 -15.46 -1.50
C SER A 37 -7.52 -15.84 -2.40
N LYS A 38 -7.05 -17.10 -2.34
CA LYS A 38 -5.95 -17.59 -3.19
C LYS A 38 -6.26 -17.39 -4.69
N LYS A 39 -7.51 -17.59 -5.10
CA LYS A 39 -7.96 -17.40 -6.49
C LYS A 39 -7.84 -15.94 -6.92
N VAL A 40 -8.30 -15.02 -6.09
CA VAL A 40 -8.23 -13.57 -6.36
C VAL A 40 -6.78 -13.10 -6.41
N TRP A 41 -5.90 -13.62 -5.55
CA TRP A 41 -4.47 -13.30 -5.64
C TRP A 41 -3.81 -13.73 -6.96
N PHE A 42 -4.23 -14.87 -7.53
CA PHE A 42 -3.75 -15.27 -8.86
C PHE A 42 -4.30 -14.35 -9.96
N MET A 43 -5.58 -13.97 -9.88
CA MET A 43 -6.17 -13.00 -10.81
C MET A 43 -5.43 -11.67 -10.78
N ILE A 44 -5.14 -11.15 -9.58
CA ILE A 44 -4.37 -9.91 -9.40
C ILE A 44 -2.97 -10.04 -10.02
N ASP A 45 -2.31 -11.19 -9.88
CA ASP A 45 -0.99 -11.43 -10.48
C ASP A 45 -1.05 -11.49 -12.01
N ASP A 46 -2.11 -12.08 -12.58
CA ASP A 46 -2.36 -12.12 -14.03
C ASP A 46 -2.67 -10.73 -14.60
N GLU A 47 -3.53 -9.95 -13.93
CA GLU A 47 -3.84 -8.56 -14.32
C GLU A 47 -2.60 -7.67 -14.25
N LEU A 48 -1.81 -7.78 -13.16
CA LEU A 48 -0.56 -7.03 -13.02
C LEU A 48 0.46 -7.44 -14.09
N TYR A 49 0.55 -8.73 -14.42
CA TYR A 49 1.43 -9.22 -15.48
C TYR A 49 1.00 -8.71 -16.86
N ALA A 50 -0.31 -8.68 -17.15
CA ALA A 50 -0.83 -8.17 -18.42
C ALA A 50 -0.44 -6.71 -18.67
N GLU A 51 -0.38 -5.89 -17.62
CA GLU A 51 -0.04 -4.47 -17.73
C GLU A 51 1.46 -4.16 -17.58
N THR A 52 2.19 -4.92 -16.77
CA THR A 52 3.60 -4.61 -16.44
C THR A 52 4.61 -5.55 -17.10
N LEU A 53 4.14 -6.63 -17.73
CA LEU A 53 4.93 -7.76 -18.24
C LEU A 53 5.86 -8.37 -17.18
N LYS A 54 5.52 -8.18 -15.89
CA LYS A 54 6.32 -8.65 -14.76
C LYS A 54 5.51 -9.49 -13.80
N ARG A 55 5.99 -10.70 -13.59
CA ARG A 55 5.40 -11.68 -12.69
C ARG A 55 5.98 -11.51 -11.29
N TYR A 56 5.12 -11.29 -10.30
CA TYR A 56 5.55 -11.07 -8.92
C TYR A 56 5.31 -12.27 -8.02
N ILE A 57 4.45 -13.22 -8.40
CA ILE A 57 4.03 -14.39 -7.61
C ILE A 57 3.30 -14.00 -6.31
N VAL A 58 2.30 -14.80 -5.94
CA VAL A 58 1.38 -14.51 -4.83
C VAL A 58 2.08 -14.15 -3.50
N PRO A 59 3.17 -14.82 -3.05
CA PRO A 59 3.86 -14.44 -1.82
C PRO A 59 4.39 -13.00 -1.83
N LYS A 60 4.96 -12.53 -2.94
CA LYS A 60 5.50 -11.16 -3.01
C LYS A 60 4.39 -10.13 -3.13
N LEU A 61 3.28 -10.45 -3.79
CA LEU A 61 2.08 -9.61 -3.80
C LEU A 61 1.53 -9.40 -2.39
N LYS A 62 1.42 -10.48 -1.61
CA LYS A 62 0.98 -10.42 -0.21
C LYS A 62 1.93 -9.61 0.66
N ALA A 63 3.24 -9.82 0.52
CA ALA A 63 4.25 -9.03 1.23
C ALA A 63 4.11 -7.54 0.90
N LYS A 64 3.96 -7.19 -0.38
CA LYS A 64 3.77 -5.80 -0.82
C LYS A 64 2.48 -5.20 -0.28
N TYR A 65 1.37 -5.92 -0.35
CA TYR A 65 0.08 -5.49 0.20
C TYR A 65 0.16 -5.23 1.70
N ASN A 66 0.82 -6.11 2.47
CA ASN A 66 1.01 -5.91 3.91
C ASN A 66 1.86 -4.65 4.21
N CYS A 67 2.93 -4.42 3.44
CA CYS A 67 3.75 -3.20 3.56
C CYS A 67 2.92 -1.94 3.26
N LEU A 68 2.16 -1.94 2.16
CA LEU A 68 1.28 -0.82 1.79
C LEU A 68 0.22 -0.55 2.87
N ARG A 69 -0.39 -1.60 3.40
CA ARG A 69 -1.39 -1.48 4.47
C ARG A 69 -0.81 -0.94 5.76
N LYS A 70 0.41 -1.36 6.13
CA LYS A 70 1.15 -0.81 7.26
C LYS A 70 1.44 0.69 7.07
N LYS A 71 2.01 1.08 5.93
CA LYS A 71 2.26 2.49 5.60
C LYS A 71 1.01 3.34 5.62
N HIS A 72 -0.09 2.83 5.05
CA HIS A 72 -1.39 3.51 5.08
C HIS A 72 -1.91 3.69 6.51
N ARG A 73 -1.79 2.65 7.36
CA ARG A 73 -2.19 2.71 8.76
C ARG A 73 -1.37 3.75 9.52
N GLU A 74 -0.04 3.69 9.43
CA GLU A 74 0.87 4.64 10.09
C GLU A 74 0.59 6.07 9.65
N PHE A 75 0.39 6.28 8.35
CA PHE A 75 0.01 7.59 7.81
C PHE A 75 -1.36 8.05 8.32
N SER A 76 -2.34 7.15 8.41
CA SER A 76 -3.68 7.45 8.93
C SER A 76 -3.65 7.80 10.42
N GLU A 77 -2.86 7.09 11.22
CA GLU A 77 -2.64 7.39 12.63
C GLU A 77 -1.97 8.75 12.79
N LEU A 78 -0.97 9.04 11.95
CA LEU A 78 -0.25 10.32 11.96
C LEU A 78 -1.17 11.51 11.65
N ILE A 79 -1.96 11.46 10.58
CA ILE A 79 -2.85 12.58 10.22
C ILE A 79 -4.02 12.77 11.18
N ASN A 80 -4.34 11.76 11.99
CA ASN A 80 -5.36 11.84 13.04
C ASN A 80 -4.79 12.35 14.38
N HIS A 81 -3.47 12.52 14.50
CA HIS A 81 -2.86 13.05 15.72
C HIS A 81 -3.22 14.53 15.92
N THR A 82 -3.60 14.89 17.14
CA THR A 82 -3.95 16.27 17.50
C THR A 82 -2.77 17.21 17.20
N GLY A 83 -3.06 18.34 16.54
CA GLY A 83 -2.04 19.33 16.17
C GLY A 83 -1.28 19.04 14.87
N ILE A 84 -1.57 17.91 14.20
CA ILE A 84 -1.12 17.65 12.83
C ILE A 84 -2.12 18.25 11.83
N ARG A 85 -1.58 18.93 10.82
CA ARG A 85 -2.32 19.31 9.62
C ARG A 85 -1.67 18.70 8.39
N TRP A 86 -2.46 17.99 7.59
CA TRP A 86 -2.06 17.48 6.30
C TRP A 86 -2.61 18.36 5.17
N TYR A 87 -1.76 18.71 4.21
CA TYR A 87 -2.11 19.44 3.00
C TYR A 87 -2.10 18.45 1.81
N PRO A 88 -3.28 18.00 1.34
CA PRO A 88 -3.36 16.96 0.31
C PRO A 88 -2.85 17.42 -1.06
N ILE A 89 -2.95 18.72 -1.37
CA ILE A 89 -2.51 19.27 -2.66
C ILE A 89 -0.98 19.25 -2.80
N SER A 90 -0.27 19.67 -1.74
CA SER A 90 1.20 19.70 -1.72
C SER A 90 1.81 18.42 -1.15
N ASN A 91 0.96 17.46 -0.74
CA ASN A 91 1.32 16.26 0.02
C ASN A 91 2.29 16.55 1.18
N THR A 92 2.02 17.63 1.93
CA THR A 92 2.90 18.09 3.02
C THR A 92 2.19 17.93 4.36
N ILE A 93 2.92 17.49 5.38
CA ILE A 93 2.45 17.45 6.76
C ILE A 93 3.14 18.55 7.55
N THR A 94 2.36 19.34 8.29
CA THR A 94 2.87 20.36 9.19
C THR A 94 2.35 20.13 10.59
N ALA A 95 3.24 20.27 11.58
CA ALA A 95 2.91 20.29 12.98
C ALA A 95 3.98 21.13 13.72
N ALA A 96 3.67 21.60 14.93
CA ALA A 96 4.67 22.23 15.77
C ALA A 96 5.75 21.21 16.19
N ASN A 97 6.97 21.66 16.47
CA ASN A 97 8.06 20.77 16.91
C ASN A 97 7.71 20.00 18.18
N GLU A 98 6.87 20.57 19.04
CA GLU A 98 6.34 19.89 20.24
C GLU A 98 5.48 18.68 19.88
N VAL A 99 4.56 18.85 18.92
CA VAL A 99 3.67 17.77 18.45
C VAL A 99 4.48 16.62 17.81
N TRP A 100 5.55 16.92 17.07
CA TRP A 100 6.43 15.89 16.51
C TRP A 100 7.21 15.08 17.55
N ARG A 101 7.42 15.62 18.76
CA ARG A 101 8.11 14.90 19.85
C ARG A 101 7.19 13.92 20.59
N ASP A 102 5.88 14.08 20.43
CA ASP A 102 4.86 13.27 21.10
C ASP A 102 4.37 12.10 20.22
N ILE A 103 4.94 11.92 19.02
CA ILE A 103 4.58 10.90 18.02
C ILE A 103 5.63 9.79 17.95
#